data_AF-A0A8T3N6R3-F1
#
_entry.id   AF-A0A8T3N6R3-F1
#
_cell.length_a   1.000
_cell.length_b   1.000
_cell.length_c   1.000
_cell.angle_alpha   90.00
_cell.angle_beta   90.00
_cell.angle_gamma   90.00
#
_symmetry.space_group_name_H-M   'P 1'
#
loop_
_entity.id
_entity.type
_entity.pdbx_description
1 polymer ?
#
loop_
_entity_poly.entity_id
_entity_poly.type
_entity_poly.pdbx_seq_one_letter_code
_entity_poly.pdbx_strand_id
1 'polypeptide(L)'
;MNSLDKEDHEFLTDTVRVLRTILRERPDNFAVLEHEVKWESIGQQLRQRHFSRILDESGKTIIETPGMGAAITPLAFPAPIGIKQTLGEGTKWKSREGTVSLDGSLGAIS
;
A
#
# COMPACT_ATOMS: atom_id res chain seq x y z
N MET A 1 23.80 1.57 2.02
CA MET A 1 22.36 1.87 2.22
C MET A 1 22.26 3.29 2.74
N ASN A 2 21.51 4.18 2.08
CA ASN A 2 21.34 5.57 2.53
C ASN A 2 20.26 5.60 3.64
N SER A 3 20.39 6.45 4.66
CA SER A 3 19.44 6.48 5.79
C SER A 3 17.98 6.70 5.36
N LEU A 4 17.77 7.48 4.28
CA LEU A 4 16.45 7.70 3.68
C LEU A 4 15.79 6.42 3.14
N ASP A 5 16.57 5.49 2.59
CA ASP A 5 16.05 4.26 1.98
C ASP A 5 15.50 3.30 3.04
N LYS A 6 16.13 3.32 4.22
CA LYS A 6 15.68 2.55 5.38
C LYS A 6 14.41 3.15 5.97
N GLU A 7 14.35 4.47 6.10
CA GLU A 7 13.21 5.19 6.66
C GLU A 7 11.95 5.00 5.78
N ASP A 8 12.10 5.07 4.45
CA ASP A 8 11.03 4.79 3.47
C ASP A 8 10.52 3.34 3.59
N HIS A 9 11.44 2.38 3.73
CA HIS A 9 11.07 0.97 3.89
C HIS A 9 10.37 0.67 5.23
N GLU A 10 10.85 1.25 6.33
CA GLU A 10 10.22 1.12 7.64
C GLU A 10 8.82 1.74 7.64
N PHE A 11 8.65 2.89 6.99
CA PHE A 11 7.36 3.55 6.83
C PHE A 11 6.36 2.72 6.02
N LEU A 12 6.78 2.17 4.87
CA LEU A 12 5.92 1.32 4.03
C LEU A 12 5.56 0.02 4.75
N THR A 13 6.51 -0.58 5.47
CA THR A 13 6.27 -1.80 6.26
C THR A 13 5.22 -1.57 7.35
N ASP A 14 5.30 -0.43 8.04
CA ASP A 14 4.33 -0.05 9.07
C ASP A 14 2.93 0.18 8.47
N THR A 15 2.86 0.90 7.35
CA THR A 15 1.60 1.13 6.61
C THR A 15 0.92 -0.18 6.24
N VAL A 16 1.69 -1.15 5.72
CA VAL A 16 1.13 -2.47 5.38
C VAL A 16 0.67 -3.24 6.62
N ARG A 17 1.38 -3.15 7.74
CA ARG A 17 0.96 -3.76 9.01
C ARG A 17 -0.37 -3.20 9.51
N VAL A 18 -0.55 -1.89 9.48
CA VAL A 18 -1.79 -1.22 9.89
C VAL A 18 -2.95 -1.70 9.02
N LEU A 19 -2.81 -1.62 7.70
CA LEU A 19 -3.87 -2.02 6.77
C LEU A 19 -4.22 -3.51 6.90
N ARG A 20 -3.23 -4.40 7.09
CA ARG A 20 -3.48 -5.83 7.37
C ARG A 20 -4.23 -6.05 8.67
N THR A 21 -3.94 -5.24 9.69
CA THR A 21 -4.59 -5.33 10.99
C THR A 21 -6.06 -4.92 10.88
N ILE A 22 -6.35 -3.83 10.17
CA ILE A 22 -7.73 -3.40 9.88
C ILE A 22 -8.49 -4.49 9.14
N LEU A 23 -7.91 -5.03 8.06
CA LEU A 23 -8.52 -6.09 7.26
C LEU A 23 -8.79 -7.37 8.05
N ARG A 24 -7.90 -7.73 8.99
CA ARG A 24 -8.04 -8.95 9.80
C ARG A 24 -9.03 -8.79 10.94
N GLU A 25 -8.99 -7.66 11.64
CA GLU A 25 -9.73 -7.46 12.89
C GLU A 25 -11.11 -6.85 12.66
N ARG A 26 -11.32 -6.18 11.52
CA ARG A 26 -12.57 -5.51 11.17
C ARG A 26 -12.93 -5.73 9.70
N PRO A 27 -13.04 -6.99 9.22
CA PRO A 27 -13.29 -7.28 7.80
C PRO A 27 -14.57 -6.63 7.28
N ASP A 28 -15.62 -6.53 8.11
CA ASP A 28 -16.91 -5.92 7.74
C ASP A 28 -16.93 -4.39 7.88
N ASN A 29 -15.88 -3.78 8.43
CA ASN A 29 -15.85 -2.33 8.70
C ASN A 29 -15.05 -1.59 7.63
N PHE A 30 -15.60 -1.56 6.42
CA PHE A 30 -15.00 -0.87 5.28
C PHE A 30 -14.76 0.63 5.52
N ALA A 31 -15.54 1.27 6.40
CA ALA A 31 -15.37 2.69 6.72
C ALA A 31 -14.02 3.00 7.39
N VAL A 32 -13.52 2.11 8.25
CA VAL A 32 -12.19 2.27 8.87
C VAL A 32 -11.09 2.11 7.82
N LEU A 33 -11.25 1.14 6.91
CA LEU A 33 -10.32 0.93 5.81
C LEU A 33 -10.28 2.12 4.84
N GLU A 34 -11.46 2.65 4.52
CA GLU A 34 -11.61 3.82 3.67
C GLU A 34 -10.95 5.05 4.31
N HIS A 35 -11.15 5.24 5.61
CA HIS A 35 -10.52 6.34 6.31
C HIS A 35 -8.99 6.27 6.25
N GLU A 36 -8.42 5.09 6.43
CA GLU A 36 -6.97 4.93 6.40
C GLU A 36 -6.39 5.16 5.01
N VAL A 37 -6.98 4.52 3.99
CA VAL A 37 -6.47 4.58 2.62
C VAL A 37 -6.67 5.95 1.97
N LYS A 38 -7.78 6.62 2.27
CA LYS A 38 -8.12 7.92 1.65
C LYS A 38 -7.68 9.11 2.47
N TRP A 39 -7.82 9.10 3.80
CA TRP A 39 -7.66 10.30 4.61
C TRP A 39 -6.36 10.32 5.40
N GLU A 40 -5.95 9.23 6.04
CA GLU A 40 -4.70 9.21 6.81
C GLU A 40 -3.47 9.26 5.89
N SER A 41 -3.54 8.58 4.73
CA SER A 41 -2.53 8.73 3.66
C SER A 41 -2.37 10.19 3.19
N ILE A 42 -3.44 10.98 3.26
CA ILE A 42 -3.45 12.43 2.97
C ILE A 42 -3.04 13.24 4.21
N GLY A 43 -3.42 12.85 5.43
CA GLY A 43 -3.04 13.55 6.67
C GLY A 43 -1.53 13.48 6.97
N GLN A 44 -0.87 12.38 6.57
CA GLN A 44 0.58 12.22 6.66
C GLN A 44 1.37 13.01 5.57
N GLN A 45 0.67 13.80 4.73
CA GLN A 45 1.24 14.61 3.63
C GLN A 45 2.38 15.56 4.02
N LEU A 46 2.60 15.84 5.30
CA LEU A 46 3.66 16.73 5.72
C LEU A 46 5.04 16.05 5.83
N ARG A 47 5.15 14.71 5.77
CA ARG A 47 6.46 14.02 5.86
C ARG A 47 6.79 13.06 4.72
N GLN A 48 5.90 12.14 4.32
CA GLN A 48 6.18 11.19 3.21
C GLN A 48 4.90 10.81 2.45
N ARG A 49 4.84 11.13 1.16
CA ARG A 49 3.68 10.86 0.29
C ARG A 49 3.78 9.42 -0.24
N HIS A 50 2.77 8.61 0.03
CA HIS A 50 2.68 7.23 -0.47
C HIS A 50 1.35 6.98 -1.19
N PHE A 51 1.29 5.87 -1.93
CA PHE A 51 0.06 5.37 -2.53
C PHE A 51 -0.20 3.96 -2.03
N SER A 52 -1.45 3.66 -1.71
CA SER A 52 -1.89 2.32 -1.30
C SER A 52 -3.06 1.86 -2.16
N ARG A 53 -3.08 0.57 -2.48
CA ARG A 53 -4.18 -0.10 -3.17
C ARG A 53 -4.45 -1.45 -2.53
N ILE A 54 -5.72 -1.75 -2.33
CA ILE A 54 -6.22 -3.02 -1.82
C ILE A 54 -7.01 -3.69 -2.94
N LEU A 55 -6.69 -4.96 -3.20
CA LEU A 55 -7.30 -5.77 -4.23
C LEU A 55 -8.11 -6.91 -3.58
N ASP A 56 -9.13 -7.41 -4.27
CA ASP A 56 -9.79 -8.66 -3.93
C ASP A 56 -9.01 -9.88 -4.45
N GLU A 57 -9.52 -11.08 -4.20
CA GLU A 57 -8.87 -12.35 -4.58
C GLU A 57 -8.74 -12.50 -6.09
N SER A 58 -9.59 -11.83 -6.86
CA SER A 58 -9.55 -11.80 -8.33
C SER A 58 -8.57 -10.76 -8.88
N GLY A 59 -7.94 -9.97 -8.00
CA GLY A 59 -7.04 -8.88 -8.37
C GLY A 59 -7.78 -7.59 -8.74
N LYS A 60 -9.09 -7.49 -8.47
CA LYS A 60 -9.86 -6.28 -8.73
C LYS A 60 -9.68 -5.29 -7.58
N THR A 61 -9.49 -4.01 -7.93
CA THR A 61 -9.36 -2.95 -6.93
C THR A 61 -10.62 -2.80 -6.10
N ILE A 62 -10.46 -2.92 -4.78
CA ILE A 62 -11.50 -2.61 -3.78
C ILE A 62 -11.42 -1.13 -3.42
N ILE A 63 -10.21 -0.65 -3.11
CA ILE A 63 -9.97 0.75 -2.74
C ILE A 63 -8.51 1.14 -3.04
N GLU A 64 -8.31 2.41 -3.36
CA GLU A 64 -6.98 3.01 -3.52
C GLU A 64 -6.93 4.45 -3.03
N THR A 65 -5.72 4.92 -2.73
CA THR A 65 -5.44 6.33 -2.46
C THR A 65 -5.80 7.17 -3.69
N PRO A 66 -6.45 8.34 -3.54
CA PRO A 66 -6.85 9.17 -4.66
C PRO A 66 -5.69 9.52 -5.61
N GLY A 67 -5.90 9.34 -6.92
CA GLY A 67 -4.92 9.63 -7.97
C GLY A 67 -3.94 8.49 -8.29
N MET A 68 -3.96 7.39 -7.53
CA MET A 68 -3.05 6.27 -7.75
C MET A 68 -3.22 5.62 -9.13
N GLY A 69 -4.44 5.35 -9.60
CA GLY A 69 -4.70 4.75 -10.91
C GLY A 69 -4.18 5.56 -12.09
N ALA A 70 -4.07 6.89 -11.94
CA ALA A 70 -3.49 7.76 -12.96
C ALA A 70 -1.95 7.80 -12.89
N ALA A 71 -1.38 7.65 -11.69
CA ALA A 71 0.06 7.73 -11.46
C ALA A 71 0.79 6.40 -11.72
N ILE A 72 0.21 5.28 -11.30
CA ILE A 72 0.86 3.96 -11.31
C ILE A 72 -0.11 2.87 -11.76
N THR A 73 0.25 2.20 -12.86
CA THR A 73 -0.49 1.03 -13.36
C THR A 73 -0.43 -0.13 -12.36
N PRO A 74 -1.52 -0.89 -12.13
CA PRO A 74 -1.50 -2.07 -11.27
C PRO A 74 -0.39 -3.08 -11.62
N LEU A 75 -0.02 -3.18 -12.90
CA LEU A 75 1.04 -4.06 -13.39
C LEU A 75 2.45 -3.69 -12.89
N ALA A 76 2.63 -2.51 -12.29
CA ALA A 76 3.91 -2.12 -11.70
C ALA A 76 4.16 -2.81 -10.35
N PHE A 77 3.13 -3.37 -9.71
CA PHE A 77 3.24 -4.06 -8.44
C PHE A 77 3.46 -5.56 -8.64
N PRO A 78 4.25 -6.21 -7.76
CA PRO A 78 4.27 -7.66 -7.72
C PRO A 78 2.87 -8.21 -7.39
N ALA A 79 2.64 -9.48 -7.71
CA ALA A 79 1.37 -10.13 -7.38
C ALA A 79 1.06 -9.95 -5.88
N PRO A 80 -0.21 -9.66 -5.52
CA PRO A 80 -0.59 -9.46 -4.13
C PRO A 80 -0.29 -10.71 -3.32
N ILE A 81 0.28 -10.52 -2.13
CA ILE A 81 0.54 -11.60 -1.19
C ILE A 81 -0.55 -11.63 -0.12
N GLY A 82 -0.88 -12.84 0.35
CA GLY A 82 -1.96 -13.02 1.32
C GLY A 82 -1.67 -12.31 2.65
N ILE A 83 -2.73 -11.94 3.39
CA ILE A 83 -2.62 -11.22 4.69
C ILE A 83 -1.73 -11.96 5.71
N LYS A 84 -1.63 -13.30 5.59
CA LYS A 84 -0.82 -14.17 6.46
C LYS A 84 0.63 -14.36 6.00
N GLN A 85 1.01 -13.89 4.81
CA GLN A 85 2.35 -14.10 4.25
C GLN A 85 3.30 -12.96 4.63
N THR A 86 4.54 -13.29 4.94
CA THR A 86 5.60 -12.30 5.22
C THR A 86 5.84 -11.41 3.99
N LEU A 87 5.99 -10.11 4.21
CA LEU A 87 6.39 -9.17 3.16
C LEU A 87 7.77 -9.56 2.63
N GLY A 88 7.92 -9.62 1.31
CA GLY A 88 9.23 -9.71 0.68
C GLY A 88 9.92 -8.34 0.66
N GLU A 89 11.15 -8.27 0.16
CA GLU A 89 11.77 -6.95 -0.09
C GLU A 89 10.95 -6.20 -1.16
N GLY A 90 10.57 -4.96 -0.84
CA GLY A 90 9.87 -4.08 -1.77
C GLY A 90 10.65 -3.92 -3.09
N THR A 91 9.93 -3.86 -4.21
CA THR A 91 10.52 -3.66 -5.52
C THR A 91 10.67 -2.17 -5.82
N LYS A 92 11.89 -1.72 -6.13
CA LYS A 92 12.09 -0.35 -6.59
C LYS A 92 11.67 -0.22 -8.05
N TRP A 93 10.72 0.67 -8.32
CA TRP A 93 10.25 0.99 -9.64
C TRP A 93 10.69 2.41 -10.04
N LYS A 94 11.23 2.58 -11.25
CA LYS A 94 11.55 3.92 -11.77
C LYS A 94 10.38 4.46 -12.57
N SER A 95 9.75 5.50 -12.06
CA SER A 95 8.81 6.31 -12.79
C SER A 95 9.52 7.28 -13.74
N ARG A 96 8.76 7.90 -14.66
CA ARG A 96 9.27 9.00 -15.51
C ARG A 96 9.69 10.24 -14.72
N GLU A 97 9.24 10.39 -13.47
CA GLU A 97 9.49 11.56 -12.62
C GLU A 97 10.47 11.29 -11.45
N GLY A 98 10.95 10.04 -11.29
CA GLY A 98 11.84 9.65 -10.19
C GLY A 98 11.77 8.16 -9.81
N THR A 99 12.57 7.74 -8.83
CA THR A 99 12.52 6.35 -8.30
C THR A 99 11.46 6.26 -7.20
N VAL A 100 10.60 5.26 -7.27
CA VAL A 100 9.51 4.97 -6.32
C VAL A 100 9.74 3.56 -5.74
N SER A 101 9.67 3.41 -4.42
CA SER A 101 9.66 2.10 -3.77
C SER A 101 8.23 1.53 -3.82
N LEU A 102 8.05 0.30 -4.31
CA LEU A 102 6.76 -0.40 -4.32
C LEU A 102 6.84 -1.60 -3.38
N ASP A 103 5.98 -1.63 -2.35
CA ASP A 103 5.82 -2.80 -1.49
C ASP A 103 4.56 -3.59 -1.87
N GLY A 104 4.55 -4.89 -1.60
CA GLY A 104 3.53 -5.83 -2.07
C GLY A 104 2.12 -5.37 -1.70
N SER A 105 1.25 -5.24 -2.71
CA SER A 105 -0.14 -4.80 -2.55
C SER A 105 -0.88 -5.68 -1.55
N LEU A 106 -1.63 -5.06 -0.64
CA LEU A 106 -2.38 -5.78 0.38
C LEU A 106 -3.43 -6.68 -0.24
N GLY A 107 -3.29 -7.98 0.06
CA GLY A 107 -4.18 -9.04 -0.37
C GLY A 107 -5.57 -9.02 0.28
N ALA A 108 -6.42 -9.79 -0.38
CA ALA A 108 -7.86 -9.80 -0.36
C ALA A 108 -8.59 -10.02 0.97
N ILE A 109 -9.80 -9.48 1.00
CA ILE A 109 -10.83 -9.73 2.01
C ILE A 109 -11.59 -10.98 1.56
N SER A 110 -11.56 -12.06 2.34
CA SER A 110 -12.45 -13.23 2.21
C SER A 110 -13.72 -13.03 3.03
#